data_AF-A0A2A3LEE3-F1
#
_entry.id   AF-A0A2A3LEE3-F1
#
_cell.length_a   1.000
_cell.length_b   1.000
_cell.length_c   1.000
_cell.angle_alpha   90.00
_cell.angle_beta   90.00
_cell.angle_gamma   90.00
#
_symmetry.space_group_name_H-M   'P 1'
#
loop_
_entity.id
_entity.type
_entity.pdbx_description
1 polymer ?
#
loop_
_entity_poly.entity_id
_entity_poly.type
_entity_poly.pdbx_seq_one_letter_code
_entity_poly.pdbx_strand_id
1 'polypeptide(L)' 'MIDEALLNILVCPADRGPLVLVGQELLYNPRLRRAYRMEDCIPVLLIDEARDVDDEEHARLMAQGRPADPR' A
#
# COMPACT_ATOMS: atom_id res chain seq x y z
N MET A 1 15.57 5.74 7.11
CA MET A 1 14.47 6.69 6.84
C MET A 1 14.18 6.55 5.36
N ILE A 2 13.01 6.05 4.97
CA ILE A 2 12.65 5.92 3.55
C ILE A 2 12.35 7.33 3.04
N ASP A 3 13.02 7.74 1.97
CA ASP A 3 12.86 9.05 1.33
C ASP A 3 11.39 9.29 0.94
N GLU A 4 10.84 10.44 1.34
CA GLU A 4 9.46 10.85 1.01
C GLU A 4 9.24 10.94 -0.51
N ALA A 5 10.31 11.19 -1.28
CA ALA A 5 10.29 11.16 -2.74
C ALA A 5 10.03 9.76 -3.32
N LEU A 6 10.43 8.69 -2.60
CA LEU A 6 10.20 7.31 -3.02
C LEU A 6 8.74 6.90 -2.80
N LEU A 7 8.13 7.34 -1.69
CA LEU A 7 6.71 7.12 -1.38
C LEU A 7 5.78 7.73 -2.46
N ASN A 8 6.13 8.90 -3.00
CA ASN A 8 5.40 9.57 -4.07
C ASN A 8 5.38 8.80 -5.41
N ILE A 9 6.26 7.80 -5.59
CA ILE A 9 6.33 6.98 -6.81
C ILE A 9 5.58 5.65 -6.63
N LEU A 10 5.26 5.26 -5.39
CA LEU A 10 4.67 3.95 -5.08
C LEU A 10 3.19 3.92 -5.45
N VAL A 11 2.96 3.67 -6.73
CA VAL A 11 1.65 3.41 -7.32
C VAL A 11 1.37 1.92 -7.38
N CYS A 12 0.08 1.56 -7.43
CA CYS A 12 -0.30 0.17 -7.61
C CYS A 12 0.19 -0.37 -8.98
N PRO A 13 0.82 -1.55 -9.05
CA PRO A 13 1.26 -2.14 -10.32
C PRO A 13 0.10 -2.47 -11.27
N ALA A 14 -1.09 -2.75 -10.73
CA ALA A 14 -2.26 -3.13 -11.51
C ALA A 14 -3.05 -1.92 -12.06
N ASP A 15 -3.20 -0.86 -11.26
CA ASP A 15 -4.09 0.26 -11.61
C ASP A 15 -3.43 1.64 -11.68
N ARG A 16 -2.14 1.72 -11.31
CA ARG A 16 -1.31 2.94 -11.31
C ARG A 16 -1.84 4.08 -10.43
N GLY A 17 -2.76 3.78 -9.52
CA GLY A 17 -3.31 4.69 -8.52
C GLY A 17 -2.49 4.71 -7.23
N PRO A 18 -2.80 5.67 -6.34
CA PRO A 18 -2.08 5.83 -5.08
C PRO A 18 -2.36 4.67 -4.12
N LEU A 19 -1.32 4.28 -3.39
CA LEU A 19 -1.41 3.30 -2.32
C LEU A 19 -1.52 3.99 -0.96
N VAL A 20 -2.07 3.27 0.01
CA VAL A 20 -2.15 3.70 1.41
C VAL A 20 -1.06 2.97 2.19
N LEU A 21 -0.18 3.73 2.83
CA LEU A 21 0.83 3.17 3.72
C LEU A 21 0.19 2.91 5.07
N VAL A 22 0.18 1.65 5.50
CA VAL A 22 -0.31 1.25 6.82
C VAL A 22 0.92 0.93 7.69
N GLY A 23 1.20 1.80 8.66
CA GLY A 23 2.43 1.74 9.43
C GLY A 23 3.65 2.09 8.57
N GLN A 24 4.60 1.16 8.46
CA GLN A 24 5.78 1.27 7.57
C GLN A 24 6.09 -0.05 6.83
N GLU A 25 5.19 -1.03 6.92
CA GLU A 25 5.47 -2.41 6.49
C GLU A 25 4.45 -2.91 5.45
N LEU A 26 3.41 -2.14 5.17
CA LEU A 26 2.32 -2.56 4.29
C LEU A 26 1.84 -1.40 3.41
N LEU A 27 1.71 -1.68 2.12
CA LEU A 27 1.03 -0.81 1.16
C LEU A 27 -0.31 -1.43 0.79
N TYR A 28 -1.36 -0.64 0.88
CA TYR A 28 -2.72 -1.10 0.66
C TYR A 28 -3.39 -0.33 -0.47
N ASN A 29 -3.99 -1.06 -1.42
CA ASN A 29 -4.86 -0.50 -2.45
C ASN A 29 -6.33 -0.66 -2.03
N PRO A 30 -7.01 0.42 -1.58
CA PRO A 30 -8.41 0.34 -1.19
C PRO A 30 -9.38 0.17 -2.36
N ARG A 31 -8.97 0.48 -3.59
CA ARG A 31 -9.80 0.35 -4.81
C ARG A 31 -9.92 -1.10 -5.24
N LEU A 32 -8.80 -1.82 -5.24
CA LEU A 32 -8.72 -3.23 -5.63
C LEU A 32 -8.80 -4.18 -4.44
N ARG A 33 -8.82 -3.65 -3.20
CA ARG A 33 -8.78 -4.43 -1.95
C ARG A 33 -7.56 -5.36 -1.87
N ARG A 34 -6.40 -4.83 -2.24
CA ARG A 34 -5.14 -5.60 -2.27
C ARG A 34 -4.09 -5.01 -1.35
N ALA A 35 -3.42 -5.86 -0.59
CA ALA A 35 -2.31 -5.50 0.28
C ALA A 35 -0.99 -6.04 -0.27
N TYR A 36 0.05 -5.22 -0.23
CA TYR A 36 1.41 -5.50 -0.63
C TYR A 36 2.32 -5.33 0.59
N ARG A 37 3.17 -6.33 0.85
CA ARG A 37 4.11 -6.30 1.98
C ARG A 37 5.39 -5.53 1.64
N MET A 38 6.05 -5.03 2.67
CA MET A 38 7.42 -4.51 2.58
C MET A 38 8.38 -5.57 3.11
N GLU A 39 9.44 -5.87 2.38
CA GLU A 39 10.55 -6.75 2.80
C GLU A 39 11.86 -5.96 2.73
N ASP A 40 12.64 -5.94 3.82
CA ASP A 40 13.92 -5.22 3.88
C ASP A 40 13.84 -3.74 3.41
N CYS A 41 12.76 -3.04 3.77
CA CYS A 41 12.45 -1.68 3.33
C CYS A 41 12.19 -1.52 1.81
N ILE A 42 11.95 -2.63 1.09
CA ILE A 42 11.59 -2.65 -0.33
C ILE A 42 10.12 -3.11 -0.46
N PRO A 43 9.24 -2.31 -1.09
CA PRO A 43 7.86 -2.71 -1.31
C PRO A 43 7.78 -3.78 -2.40
N VAL A 44 7.15 -4.90 -2.06
CA VAL A 44 6.94 -6.00 -2.98
C VAL A 44 5.66 -5.77 -3.79
N LEU A 45 5.77 -4.98 -4.85
CA LEU A 45 4.67 -4.61 -5.76
C LEU A 45 4.44 -5.68 -6.84
N LEU A 46 4.35 -6.94 -6.45
CA LEU A 46 4.01 -8.05 -7.34
C LEU A 46 2.53 -8.38 -7.21
N ILE A 47 1.83 -8.43 -8.34
CA ILE A 47 0.38 -8.71 -8.40
C ILE A 47 0.07 -10.10 -7.84
N ASP A 48 0.93 -11.08 -8.12
CA ASP A 48 0.77 -12.48 -7.67
C ASP A 48 1.04 -12.66 -6.17
N GLU A 49 1.83 -11.77 -5.57
CA GLU A 49 2.11 -11.79 -4.14
C GLU A 49 1.22 -10.84 -3.33
N ALA A 50 0.31 -10.14 -4.02
CA ALA A 50 -0.68 -9.31 -3.37
C ALA A 50 -1.68 -10.18 -2.62
N ARG A 51 -1.99 -9.79 -1.38
CA ARG A 51 -3.01 -10.45 -0.58
C ARG A 51 -4.36 -9.75 -0.76
N ASP A 52 -5.41 -10.52 -1.00
CA ASP A 52 -6.78 -10.00 -0.98
C ASP A 52 -7.20 -9.66 0.45
N VAL A 53 -7.89 -8.54 0.58
CA VAL A 53 -8.33 -7.97 1.85
C VAL A 53 -9.85 -7.97 1.88
N ASP A 54 -10.43 -8.57 2.92
CA ASP A 54 -11.87 -8.57 3.13
C ASP A 54 -12.40 -7.19 3.60
N ASP A 55 -13.72 -7.08 3.76
CA ASP A 55 -14.34 -5.81 4.15
C ASP A 55 -14.01 -5.37 5.58
N GLU A 56 -13.85 -6.32 6.51
CA GLU A 56 -13.53 -6.01 7.90
C GLU A 56 -12.10 -5.47 8.01
N GLU A 57 -11.17 -6.13 7.33
CA GLU A 57 -9.79 -5.73 7.28
C GLU A 57 -9.58 -4.46 6.47
N HIS A 58 -10.34 -4.25 5.38
CA HIS A 58 -10.34 -2.97 4.67
C HIS A 58 -10.65 -1.80 5.61
N ALA A 59 -11.70 -1.91 6.41
CA ALA A 59 -12.07 -0.87 7.36
C ALA A 59 -10.94 -0.60 8.36
N ARG A 60 -10.27 -1.66 8.85
CA ARG A 60 -9.11 -1.54 9.74
C ARG A 60 -7.92 -0.85 9.07
N LEU A 61 -7.57 -1.26 7.85
CA LEU A 61 -6.45 -0.69 7.09
C LEU A 61 -6.72 0.77 6.70
N MET A 62 -7.96 1.14 6.39
CA MET A 62 -8.34 2.53 6.14
C MET A 62 -8.31 3.41 7.39
N ALA A 63 -8.66 2.86 8.55
CA ALA A 63 -8.58 3.60 9.82
C ALA A 63 -7.14 3.87 10.28
N GLN A 64 -6.20 2.99 9.92
CA GLN A 64 -4.79 3.06 10.34
C GLN A 64 -3.87 3.64 9.27
N GLY A 65 -4.28 3.53 8.02
CA GLY A 65 -3.49 3.90 6.86
C GLY A 65 -3.42 5.40 6.64
N ARG A 66 -2.26 5.85 6.17
CA ARG A 66 -2.08 7.21 5.66
C ARG A 66 -1.90 7.13 4.15
N PRO A 67 -2.55 8.00 3.36
CA PRO A 67 -2.29 8.03 1.92
C PRO A 67 -0.79 8.25 1.70
N ALA A 68 -0.18 7.43 0.84
CA ALA A 68 1.23 7.58 0.49
C ALA A 68 1.49 8.83 -0.38
N ASP A 69 0.44 9.53 -0.79
CA ASP A 69 0.46 10.79 -1.55
C ASP A 69 -0.08 11.94 -0.66
N PRO A 70 0.80 12.81 -0.12
CA PRO A 70 0.41 13.99 0.63
C PRO A 70 0.53 15.25 -0.24
N ARG A 71 -0.15 15.30 -1.38
CA ARG A 71 -0.31 16.55 -2.14
C ARG A 71 -1.57 17.33 -1.75
#